data_AF-A0A317J860-F1
#
_entry.id   AF-A0A317J860-F1
#
_cell.length_a   1.000
_cell.length_b   1.000
_cell.length_c   1.000
_cell.angle_alpha   90.00
_cell.angle_beta   90.00
_cell.angle_gamma   90.00
#
_symmetry.space_group_name_H-M   'P 1'
#
loop_
_entity.id
_entity.type
_entity.pdbx_description
1 polymer ?
#
loop_
_entity_poly.entity_id
_entity_poly.type
_entity_poly.pdbx_seq_one_letter_code
_entity_poly.pdbx_strand_id
1 'polypeptide(L)'
;MAGSAAGAALGTARNAPHEWGQGFGGYAKRFGSSVGQHVIKGTIQMGVGAWRHEDSRYYRSNRPGTWPRLKHAVASTFVVRRTNRGGRTPAVGRLSGSFGAGLISRAWQPASAAGLGAGFASGGISVGADVGMNVAREFWPRRHKSKAGLRR
;
A
#
# COMPACT_ATOMS: atom_id res chain seq x y z
N MET A 1 -7.68 -2.90 -3.09
CA MET A 1 -9.00 -2.60 -3.69
C MET A 1 -9.65 -1.37 -3.07
N ALA A 2 -9.95 -1.31 -1.76
CA ALA A 2 -10.47 -0.08 -1.13
C ALA A 2 -9.54 1.15 -1.29
N GLY A 3 -8.23 0.98 -1.10
CA GLY A 3 -7.25 2.04 -1.37
C GLY A 3 -7.13 2.42 -2.86
N SER A 4 -7.38 1.47 -3.77
CA SER A 4 -7.41 1.67 -5.23
C SER A 4 -8.61 2.52 -5.65
N ALA A 5 -9.77 2.30 -5.02
CA ALA A 5 -10.98 3.09 -5.23
C ALA A 5 -10.83 4.52 -4.67
N ALA A 6 -10.26 4.68 -3.48
CA ALA A 6 -9.98 6.01 -2.92
C ALA A 6 -8.95 6.79 -3.76
N GLY A 7 -7.90 6.13 -4.25
CA GLY A 7 -6.92 6.72 -5.15
C GLY A 7 -7.53 7.12 -6.51
N ALA A 8 -8.40 6.29 -7.08
CA ALA A 8 -9.11 6.60 -8.31
C ALA A 8 -10.11 7.76 -8.13
N ALA A 9 -10.78 7.85 -6.97
CA ALA A 9 -11.65 8.98 -6.63
C ALA A 9 -10.87 10.29 -6.52
N LEU A 10 -9.72 10.28 -5.83
CA LEU A 10 -8.84 11.45 -5.73
C LEU A 10 -8.22 11.83 -7.09
N GLY A 11 -7.83 10.85 -7.91
CA GLY A 11 -7.30 11.09 -9.26
C GLY A 11 -8.36 11.61 -10.24
N THR A 12 -9.62 11.18 -10.10
CA THR A 12 -10.76 11.71 -10.87
C THR A 12 -11.12 13.12 -10.42
N ALA A 13 -11.14 13.37 -9.10
CA ALA A 13 -11.37 14.70 -8.52
C ALA A 13 -10.28 15.71 -8.91
N ARG A 14 -9.03 15.25 -9.09
CA ARG A 14 -7.89 16.08 -9.55
C ARG A 14 -7.73 16.10 -11.07
N ASN A 15 -8.61 15.43 -11.81
CA ASN A 15 -8.52 15.25 -13.26
C ASN A 15 -7.10 14.90 -13.74
N ALA A 16 -6.42 13.97 -13.06
CA ALA A 16 -5.05 13.60 -13.33
C ALA A 16 -4.97 12.10 -13.68
N PRO A 17 -4.43 11.71 -14.85
CA PRO A 17 -4.10 12.56 -16.00
C PRO A 17 -5.37 13.15 -16.64
N HIS A 18 -5.32 14.37 -17.17
CA HIS A 18 -6.48 15.05 -17.76
C HIS A 18 -6.86 14.46 -19.12
N GLU A 19 -5.88 13.87 -19.80
CA GLU A 19 -5.95 13.21 -21.11
C GLU A 19 -6.83 11.95 -21.10
N TRP A 20 -7.09 11.39 -19.92
CA TRP A 20 -8.04 10.29 -19.79
C TRP A 20 -9.49 10.74 -19.74
N GLY A 21 -9.72 12.05 -19.71
CA GLY A 21 -11.04 12.66 -19.67
C GLY A 21 -11.71 12.55 -18.30
N GLN A 22 -12.78 13.33 -18.16
CA GLN A 22 -13.74 13.23 -17.06
C GLN A 22 -14.92 12.35 -17.51
N GLY A 23 -15.47 11.53 -16.61
CA GLY A 23 -16.56 10.59 -16.93
C GLY A 23 -16.18 9.12 -16.78
N PHE A 24 -17.13 8.23 -17.09
CA PHE A 24 -17.02 6.79 -16.82
C PHE A 24 -15.80 6.13 -17.50
N GLY A 25 -15.53 6.49 -18.77
CA GLY A 25 -14.36 5.96 -19.49
C GLY A 25 -13.02 6.36 -18.86
N GLY A 26 -12.90 7.62 -18.41
CA GLY A 26 -11.71 8.09 -17.69
C GLY A 26 -11.58 7.45 -16.31
N TYR A 27 -12.69 7.25 -15.60
CA TYR A 27 -12.71 6.50 -14.34
C TYR A 27 -12.23 5.06 -14.53
N ALA A 28 -12.72 4.35 -15.55
CA ALA A 28 -12.33 2.97 -15.85
C ALA A 28 -10.81 2.85 -16.12
N LYS A 29 -10.23 3.80 -16.87
CA LYS A 29 -8.76 3.86 -17.09
C LYS A 29 -7.99 4.07 -15.78
N ARG A 30 -8.45 5.00 -14.92
CA ARG A 30 -7.84 5.25 -13.60
C ARG A 30 -7.93 4.03 -12.68
N PHE A 31 -9.09 3.38 -12.66
CA PHE A 31 -9.30 2.16 -11.87
C PHE A 31 -8.41 1.02 -12.38
N GLY A 32 -8.41 0.74 -13.68
CA GLY A 32 -7.57 -0.29 -14.29
C GLY A 32 -6.08 -0.07 -14.03
N SER A 33 -5.61 1.18 -14.17
CA SER A 33 -4.23 1.55 -13.83
C SER A 33 -3.91 1.34 -12.35
N SER A 34 -4.84 1.70 -11.45
CA SER A 34 -4.66 1.49 -10.01
C SER A 34 -4.61 0.00 -9.65
N VAL A 35 -5.43 -0.83 -10.30
CA VAL A 35 -5.42 -2.28 -10.14
C VAL A 35 -4.09 -2.85 -10.66
N GLY A 36 -3.66 -2.46 -11.86
CA GLY A 36 -2.38 -2.90 -12.43
C GLY A 36 -1.20 -2.55 -11.53
N GLN A 37 -1.14 -1.30 -11.04
CA GLN A 37 -0.13 -0.87 -10.07
C GLN A 37 -0.17 -1.69 -8.78
N HIS A 38 -1.37 -2.02 -8.25
CA HIS A 38 -1.50 -2.86 -7.06
C HIS A 38 -0.98 -4.28 -7.28
N VAL A 39 -1.29 -4.88 -8.44
CA VAL A 39 -0.80 -6.22 -8.80
C VAL A 39 0.72 -6.21 -8.91
N ILE A 40 1.28 -5.27 -9.66
CA ILE A 40 2.74 -5.16 -9.84
C ILE A 40 3.44 -4.92 -8.49
N LYS A 41 2.91 -4.00 -7.69
CA LYS A 41 3.43 -3.74 -6.34
C LYS A 41 3.44 -5.01 -5.50
N GLY A 42 2.33 -5.74 -5.48
CA GLY A 42 2.19 -6.99 -4.74
C GLY A 42 3.18 -8.06 -5.20
N THR A 43 3.33 -8.24 -6.51
CA THR A 43 4.27 -9.19 -7.11
C THR A 43 5.71 -8.86 -6.74
N ILE A 44 6.15 -7.61 -6.94
CA ILE A 44 7.50 -7.18 -6.58
C ILE A 44 7.74 -7.32 -5.08
N GLN A 45 6.79 -6.87 -4.25
CA GLN A 45 6.90 -6.96 -2.81
C GLN A 45 7.01 -8.40 -2.33
N MET A 46 6.24 -9.33 -2.91
CA MET A 46 6.32 -10.75 -2.57
C MET A 46 7.63 -11.37 -3.06
N GLY A 47 8.07 -11.07 -4.27
CA GLY A 47 9.32 -11.60 -4.83
C GLY A 47 10.55 -11.14 -4.03
N VAL A 48 10.68 -9.83 -3.83
CA VAL A 48 11.77 -9.24 -3.03
C VAL A 48 11.65 -9.66 -1.56
N GLY A 49 10.44 -9.70 -1.01
CA GLY A 49 10.20 -10.12 0.35
C GLY A 49 10.57 -11.58 0.59
N ALA A 50 10.26 -12.48 -0.35
CA ALA A 50 10.67 -13.89 -0.26
C ALA A 50 12.19 -14.01 -0.29
N TRP A 51 12.86 -13.30 -1.21
CA TRP A 51 14.33 -13.27 -1.30
C TRP A 51 15.00 -12.71 -0.04
N ARG A 52 14.41 -11.68 0.57
CA ARG A 52 14.90 -11.03 1.79
C ARG A 52 14.41 -11.66 3.09
N HIS A 53 13.57 -12.70 3.00
CA HIS A 53 12.85 -13.30 4.13
C HIS A 53 12.08 -12.27 4.98
N GLU A 54 11.37 -11.36 4.34
CA GLU A 54 10.54 -10.35 4.98
C GLU A 54 9.12 -10.86 5.27
N ASP A 55 8.61 -10.58 6.47
CA ASP A 55 7.20 -10.77 6.79
C ASP A 55 6.44 -9.46 6.57
N SER A 56 5.71 -9.40 5.45
CA SER A 56 4.94 -8.23 5.05
C SER A 56 3.67 -7.98 5.89
N ARG A 57 3.31 -8.88 6.82
CA ARG A 57 2.10 -8.76 7.63
C ARG A 57 2.20 -7.63 8.63
N TYR A 58 1.08 -6.93 8.84
CA TYR A 58 0.98 -5.90 9.86
C TYR A 58 0.64 -6.53 11.21
N TYR A 59 1.46 -6.26 12.21
CA TYR A 59 1.26 -6.70 13.59
C TYR A 59 0.88 -5.50 14.45
N ARG A 60 -0.31 -5.54 15.07
CA ARG A 60 -0.78 -4.46 15.96
C ARG A 60 0.14 -4.31 17.17
N SER A 61 0.24 -3.08 17.68
CA SER A 61 1.01 -2.81 18.89
C SER A 61 0.25 -3.22 20.14
N ASN A 62 0.94 -3.84 21.10
CA ASN A 62 0.44 -4.10 22.45
C ASN A 62 0.77 -2.95 23.44
N ARG A 63 1.38 -1.86 22.96
CA ARG A 63 1.80 -0.75 23.81
C ARG A 63 0.60 0.07 24.29
N PRO A 64 0.56 0.51 25.56
CA PRO A 64 -0.45 1.44 26.04
C PRO A 64 -0.27 2.82 25.38
N GLY A 65 -1.39 3.53 25.17
CA GLY A 65 -1.43 4.91 24.67
C GLY A 65 -1.52 5.05 23.14
N THR A 66 -2.12 6.15 22.68
CA THR A 66 -2.36 6.42 21.25
C THR A 66 -1.05 6.72 20.50
N TRP A 67 -0.16 7.51 21.10
CA TRP A 67 1.07 7.96 20.45
C TRP A 67 2.10 6.84 20.19
N PRO A 68 2.39 5.94 21.15
CA PRO A 68 3.26 4.79 20.90
C PRO A 68 2.71 3.84 19.83
N ARG A 69 1.38 3.69 19.76
CA ARG A 69 0.69 2.86 18.75
C ARG A 69 0.75 3.49 17.36
N LEU A 70 0.54 4.81 17.26
CA LEU A 70 0.71 5.55 16.01
C LEU A 70 2.15 5.45 15.48
N LYS A 71 3.15 5.70 16.34
CA LYS A 71 4.57 5.53 16.00
C LYS A 71 4.87 4.11 15.51
N HIS A 72 4.32 3.10 16.19
CA HIS A 72 4.47 1.70 15.78
C HIS A 72 3.84 1.44 14.40
N ALA A 73 2.65 1.97 14.14
CA ALA A 73 1.96 1.81 12.86
C ALA A 73 2.75 2.43 11.69
N VAL A 74 3.27 3.65 11.89
CA VAL A 74 4.12 4.32 10.89
C VAL A 74 5.42 3.55 10.69
N ALA A 75 6.13 3.20 11.77
CA ALA A 75 7.40 2.48 11.70
C ALA A 75 7.26 1.10 11.04
N SER A 76 6.15 0.40 11.27
CA SER A 76 5.84 -0.90 10.64
C SER A 76 5.65 -0.80 9.12
N THR A 77 5.59 0.41 8.57
CA THR A 77 5.62 0.65 7.12
C THR A 77 7.03 0.51 6.55
N PHE A 78 8.03 0.95 7.29
CA PHE A 78 9.44 0.97 6.86
C PHE A 78 10.26 -0.19 7.40
N VAL A 79 9.76 -0.86 8.44
CA VAL A 79 10.45 -1.95 9.12
C VAL A 79 9.52 -3.14 9.26
N VAL A 80 9.98 -4.30 8.80
CA VAL A 80 9.26 -5.58 8.85
C VAL A 80 10.03 -6.60 9.68
N ARG A 81 9.32 -7.63 10.14
CA ARG A 81 9.96 -8.76 10.83
C ARG A 81 10.64 -9.64 9.81
N ARG A 82 11.72 -10.30 10.22
CA ARG A 82 12.36 -11.32 9.39
C ARG A 82 11.73 -12.69 9.68
N THR A 83 11.58 -13.52 8.65
CA THR A 83 10.93 -14.83 8.71
C THR A 83 11.91 -15.95 9.06
N ASN A 84 13.17 -15.84 8.63
CA ASN A 84 14.18 -16.88 8.84
C ASN A 84 14.95 -16.76 10.16
N ARG A 85 14.96 -15.58 10.80
CA ARG A 85 15.66 -15.29 12.06
C ARG A 85 14.86 -14.28 12.86
N GLY A 86 15.02 -14.30 14.19
CA GLY A 86 14.51 -13.23 15.04
C GLY A 86 15.09 -11.87 14.63
N GLY A 87 14.29 -10.81 14.73
CA GLY A 87 14.73 -9.44 14.44
C GLY A 87 13.85 -8.70 13.45
N ARG A 88 14.31 -7.50 13.09
CA ARG A 88 13.64 -6.55 12.20
C ARG A 88 14.58 -6.16 11.07
N THR A 89 14.02 -5.93 9.89
CA THR A 89 14.76 -5.52 8.69
C THR A 89 14.01 -4.38 8.01
N PRO A 90 14.69 -3.50 7.24
CA PRO A 90 14.00 -2.55 6.38
C PRO A 90 13.02 -3.26 5.46
N ALA A 91 11.87 -2.64 5.19
CA ALA A 91 10.80 -3.18 4.34
C ALA A 91 11.12 -3.03 2.85
N VAL A 92 12.23 -3.63 2.40
CA VAL A 92 12.75 -3.44 1.04
C VAL A 92 11.75 -3.95 0.02
N GLY A 93 11.03 -5.04 0.30
CA GLY A 93 9.99 -5.54 -0.59
C GLY A 93 8.85 -4.53 -0.79
N ARG A 94 8.37 -3.90 0.28
CA ARG A 94 7.29 -2.90 0.18
C ARG A 94 7.73 -1.66 -0.57
N LEU A 95 8.94 -1.16 -0.28
CA LEU A 95 9.48 0.04 -0.92
C LEU A 95 9.75 -0.20 -2.41
N SER A 96 10.46 -1.29 -2.75
CA SER A 96 10.73 -1.67 -4.13
C SER A 96 9.43 -1.94 -4.91
N GLY A 97 8.43 -2.56 -4.29
CA GLY A 97 7.13 -2.75 -4.92
C GLY A 97 6.41 -1.42 -5.18
N SER A 98 6.45 -0.48 -4.24
CA SER A 98 5.79 0.82 -4.40
C SER A 98 6.43 1.66 -5.50
N PHE A 99 7.76 1.80 -5.49
CA PHE A 99 8.49 2.57 -6.50
C PHE A 99 8.53 1.85 -7.84
N GLY A 100 8.74 0.53 -7.85
CA GLY A 100 8.73 -0.30 -9.06
C GLY A 100 7.39 -0.24 -9.77
N ALA A 101 6.27 -0.38 -9.04
CA ALA A 101 4.95 -0.23 -9.63
C ALA A 101 4.70 1.19 -10.17
N GLY A 102 5.11 2.23 -9.45
CA GLY A 102 4.97 3.61 -9.90
C GLY A 102 5.76 3.91 -11.19
N LEU A 103 6.97 3.37 -11.31
CA LEU A 103 7.81 3.48 -12.50
C LEU A 103 7.29 2.64 -13.67
N ILE A 104 6.97 1.37 -13.43
CA ILE A 104 6.43 0.47 -14.47
C ILE A 104 5.12 1.03 -15.02
N SER A 105 4.30 1.68 -14.19
CA SER A 105 3.05 2.26 -14.66
C SER A 105 3.21 3.35 -15.70
N ARG A 106 4.40 3.96 -15.79
CA ARG A 106 4.70 4.96 -16.81
C ARG A 106 4.57 4.39 -18.22
N ALA A 107 4.77 3.09 -18.40
CA ALA A 107 4.70 2.43 -19.71
C ALA A 107 3.32 2.54 -20.38
N TRP A 108 2.24 2.73 -19.62
CA TRP A 108 0.88 2.91 -20.15
C TRP A 108 0.24 4.24 -19.72
N GLN A 109 1.01 5.16 -19.12
CA GLN A 109 0.54 6.51 -18.83
C GLN A 109 0.65 7.41 -20.08
N PRO A 110 -0.20 8.44 -20.21
CA PRO A 110 -0.01 9.50 -21.19
C PRO A 110 1.37 10.18 -21.03
N ALA A 111 1.89 10.77 -22.11
CA ALA A 111 3.23 11.37 -22.14
C ALA A 111 3.48 12.38 -21.01
N SER A 112 2.47 13.17 -20.62
CA SER A 112 2.53 14.12 -19.50
C SER A 112 2.81 13.47 -18.13
N ALA A 113 2.43 12.20 -17.98
CA ALA A 113 2.57 11.44 -16.74
C ALA A 113 3.60 10.30 -16.85
N ALA A 114 4.25 10.13 -18.01
CA ALA A 114 5.20 9.05 -18.30
C ALA A 114 6.63 9.30 -17.77
N GLY A 115 6.92 10.50 -17.26
CA GLY A 115 8.25 10.84 -16.74
C GLY A 115 8.65 10.05 -15.48
N LEU A 116 9.97 9.85 -15.30
CA LEU A 116 10.54 9.16 -14.13
C LEU A 116 10.14 9.84 -12.81
N GLY A 117 10.16 11.18 -12.76
CA GLY A 117 9.75 11.94 -11.57
C GLY A 117 8.30 11.66 -11.16
N ALA A 118 7.39 11.53 -12.13
CA ALA A 118 6.00 11.18 -11.87
C ALA A 118 5.85 9.73 -11.35
N GLY A 119 6.71 8.82 -11.82
CA GLY A 119 6.80 7.44 -11.32
C GLY A 119 7.27 7.39 -9.86
N PHE A 120 8.33 8.13 -9.51
CA PHE A 120 8.78 8.26 -8.12
C PHE A 120 7.74 8.91 -7.21
N ALA A 121 7.07 9.97 -7.66
CA ALA A 121 5.97 10.59 -6.92
C ALA A 121 4.83 9.59 -6.67
N SER A 122 4.50 8.76 -7.66
CA SER A 122 3.48 7.71 -7.52
C SER A 122 3.89 6.62 -6.52
N GLY A 123 5.18 6.25 -6.53
CA GLY A 123 5.75 5.36 -5.51
C GLY A 123 5.67 5.95 -4.10
N GLY A 124 6.02 7.23 -3.94
CA GLY A 124 5.90 7.95 -2.67
C GLY A 124 4.46 8.01 -2.15
N ILE A 125 3.49 8.32 -3.02
CA ILE A 125 2.07 8.29 -2.70
C ILE A 125 1.65 6.88 -2.25
N SER A 126 2.15 5.83 -2.93
CA SER A 126 1.87 4.44 -2.57
C SER A 126 2.42 4.05 -1.20
N VAL A 127 3.59 4.57 -0.83
CA VAL A 127 4.15 4.40 0.53
C VAL A 127 3.31 5.14 1.56
N GLY A 128 2.88 6.38 1.28
CA GLY A 128 1.99 7.14 2.15
C GLY A 128 0.64 6.44 2.37
N ALA A 129 0.09 5.82 1.32
CA ALA A 129 -1.12 5.01 1.42
C ALA A 129 -0.91 3.79 2.33
N ASP A 130 0.25 3.14 2.29
CA ASP A 130 0.58 2.04 3.21
C ASP A 130 0.66 2.49 4.66
N VAL A 131 1.23 3.69 4.92
CA VAL A 131 1.24 4.30 6.25
C VAL A 131 -0.20 4.48 6.74
N GLY A 132 -1.05 5.14 5.96
CA GLY A 132 -2.46 5.36 6.30
C GLY A 132 -3.21 4.05 6.56
N MET A 133 -2.98 3.04 5.72
CA MET A 133 -3.58 1.71 5.88
C MET A 133 -3.09 1.00 7.15
N ASN A 134 -1.81 1.14 7.53
CA ASN A 134 -1.26 0.59 8.77
C ASN A 134 -1.86 1.28 9.99
N VAL A 135 -1.99 2.61 9.96
CA VAL A 135 -2.64 3.40 11.01
C VAL A 135 -4.11 3.01 11.14
N ALA A 136 -4.85 2.93 10.03
CA ALA A 136 -6.23 2.46 10.04
C ALA A 136 -6.33 1.05 10.62
N ARG A 137 -5.44 0.13 10.23
CA ARG A 137 -5.39 -1.22 10.80
C ARG A 137 -5.04 -1.25 12.28
N GLU A 138 -4.26 -0.31 12.79
CA GLU A 138 -3.94 -0.19 14.21
C GLU A 138 -5.18 0.18 15.03
N PHE A 139 -5.94 1.16 14.55
CA PHE A 139 -7.08 1.73 15.28
C PHE A 139 -8.44 1.13 14.91
N TRP A 140 -8.51 0.26 13.91
CA TRP A 140 -9.75 -0.40 13.53
C TRP A 140 -10.33 -1.24 14.70
N PRO A 141 -11.65 -1.17 14.97
CA PRO A 141 -12.28 -1.90 16.06
C PRO A 141 -11.95 -3.39 16.02
N ARG A 142 -11.55 -3.95 17.17
CA ARG A 142 -11.28 -5.38 17.28
C ARG A 142 -12.64 -6.08 17.22
N ARG A 143 -12.92 -6.86 16.17
CA ARG A 143 -14.08 -7.77 16.22
C ARG A 143 -13.80 -8.76 17.35
N HIS A 144 -14.51 -8.62 18.46
CA HIS A 144 -14.55 -9.66 19.47
C HIS A 144 -15.14 -10.90 18.80
N LYS A 145 -14.34 -11.96 18.64
CA LYS A 145 -14.93 -13.28 18.47
C LYS A 145 -15.56 -13.60 19.82
N SER A 146 -16.88 -13.45 19.93
CA SER A 146 -17.61 -14.07 21.03
C SER A 146 -17.23 -15.54 21.03
N LYS A 147 -16.69 -16.03 22.15
CA LYS A 147 -16.57 -17.47 22.38
C LYS A 147 -17.99 -18.03 22.51
N ALA A 148 -18.67 -18.21 21.39
CA ALA A 148 -19.89 -18.98 21.36
C ALA A 148 -19.51 -20.45 21.51
N GLY A 149 -19.75 -20.99 22.70
CA GLY A 149 -19.98 -22.41 22.92
C GLY A 149 -18.74 -23.30 23.07
N LEU A 150 -18.03 -23.21 24.20
CA LEU A 150 -17.57 -24.43 24.87
C LEU A 150 -18.53 -24.69 26.05
N ARG A 151 -19.61 -25.40 25.76
CA ARG A 151 -20.34 -26.22 26.74
C ARG A 151 -20.76 -27.49 26.01
N ARG A 152 -19.97 -28.54 26.19
CA ARG A 152 -20.39 -29.93 26.45
C ARG A 152 -19.14 -30.77 26.66
#